data_AF-A0A5J4E210-F1
#
_entry.id   AF-A0A5J4E210-F1
#
_cell.length_a   1.000
_cell.length_b   1.000
_cell.length_c   1.000
_cell.angle_alpha   90.00
_cell.angle_beta   90.00
_cell.angle_gamma   90.00
#
_symmetry.space_group_name_H-M   'P 1'
#
loop_
_entity.id
_entity.type
_entity.pdbx_description
1 polymer ?
#
loop_
_entity_poly.entity_id
_entity_poly.type
_entity_poly.pdbx_seq_one_letter_code
_entity_poly.pdbx_strand_id
1 'polypeptide(L)' 'MLALAKELFAYMGARKKWWLAPVLIILILFGGLLILAQGSAVAPFIYTVF' A
#
# COMPACT_ATOMS: atom_id res chain seq x y z
N MET A 1 20.66 -14.25 -4.72
CA MET A 1 19.33 -13.61 -4.55
C MET A 1 19.30 -12.12 -4.86
N LEU A 2 20.16 -11.27 -4.27
CA LEU A 2 20.07 -9.81 -4.39
C LEU A 2 20.24 -9.23 -5.81
N ALA A 3 21.02 -9.90 -6.67
CA ALA A 3 21.21 -9.45 -8.06
C ALA A 3 19.90 -9.47 -8.87
N LEU A 4 19.10 -10.55 -8.73
CA LEU A 4 17.81 -10.69 -9.43
C LEU A 4 16.80 -9.61 -9.02
N ALA A 5 16.75 -9.27 -7.73
CA ALA A 5 15.88 -8.20 -7.24
C ALA A 5 16.27 -6.83 -7.83
N LYS A 6 17.56 -6.58 -8.00
CA LYS A 6 18.10 -5.33 -8.56
C LYS A 6 17.82 -5.22 -10.07
N GLU A 7 17.98 -6.31 -10.81
CA GLU A 7 17.62 -6.38 -12.23
C GLU A 7 16.12 -6.17 -12.46
N LEU A 8 15.29 -6.78 -11.61
CA LEU A 8 13.84 -6.61 -11.68
C LEU A 8 13.43 -5.15 -11.41
N PHE A 9 14.05 -4.50 -10.42
CA PHE A 9 13.81 -3.09 -10.13
C PHE A 9 14.24 -2.17 -11.29
N ALA A 10 15.40 -2.44 -11.90
CA ALA A 10 15.87 -1.70 -13.08
C ALA A 10 14.93 -1.88 -14.28
N TYR A 11 14.44 -3.09 -14.50
CA TYR A 11 13.47 -3.41 -15.56
C TYR A 11 12.11 -2.73 -15.35
N MET A 12 11.61 -2.74 -14.11
CA MET A 12 10.39 -2.02 -13.73
C MET A 12 10.53 -0.51 -13.96
N GLY A 13 11.72 0.04 -13.69
CA GLY A 13 11.99 1.45 -13.90
C GLY A 13 12.09 1.86 -15.36
N ALA A 14 12.73 1.03 -16.19
CA ALA A 14 12.82 1.24 -17.65
C ALA A 14 11.43 1.26 -18.32
N ARG A 15 10.46 0.48 -17.82
CA ARG A 15 9.08 0.45 -18.32
C ARG A 15 8.16 1.53 -17.74
N LYS A 16 8.69 2.52 -17.01
CA LYS A 16 7.90 3.56 -16.31
C LYS A 16 6.79 3.01 -15.39
N LYS A 17 6.89 1.78 -14.89
CA LYS A 17 5.88 1.22 -13.95
C LYS A 17 5.84 1.95 -12.59
N TRP A 18 6.71 2.93 -12.36
CA TRP A 18 6.67 3.87 -11.22
C TRP A 18 5.32 4.57 -11.04
N TRP A 19 4.47 4.61 -12.06
CA TRP A 19 3.11 5.13 -11.98
C TRP A 19 2.24 4.39 -10.94
N LEU A 20 2.61 3.15 -10.59
CA LEU A 20 1.93 2.38 -9.55
C LEU A 20 2.38 2.73 -8.13
N ALA A 21 3.52 3.40 -7.96
CA ALA A 21 4.01 3.81 -6.65
C ALA A 21 3.02 4.70 -5.87
N PRO A 22 2.40 5.75 -6.46
CA PRO A 22 1.39 6.53 -5.76
C PRO A 22 0.17 5.70 -5.34
N VAL A 23 -0.30 4.76 -6.19
CA VAL A 23 -1.41 3.86 -5.83
C VAL A 23 -1.01 2.94 -4.67
N LEU A 24 0.20 2.40 -4.70
CA LEU A 24 0.73 1.54 -3.63
C LEU A 24 0.85 2.30 -2.31
N ILE A 25 1.29 3.56 -2.33
CA ILE A 25 1.37 4.42 -1.15
C ILE A 25 -0.02 4.64 -0.55
N ILE A 26 -1.02 4.96 -1.38
CA ILE A 26 -2.40 5.14 -0.92
C ILE A 26 -2.92 3.84 -0.30
N LEU A 27 -2.72 2.69 -0.94
CA LEU A 27 -3.14 1.39 -0.41
C LEU A 27 -2.51 1.08 0.96
N ILE A 28 -1.22 1.36 1.12
CA ILE A 28 -0.52 1.15 2.40
C ILE A 28 -1.05 2.10 3.47
N LEU A 29 -1.27 3.38 3.14
CA LEU A 29 -1.82 4.37 4.07
C LEU A 29 -3.20 3.96 4.55
N PHE A 30 -4.13 3.63 3.63
CA PHE A 30 -5.47 3.19 3.99
C PHE A 30 -5.46 1.85 4.74
N GLY A 31 -4.67 0.87 4.29
CA GLY A 31 -4.52 -0.41 4.98
C GLY A 31 -3.98 -0.25 6.40
N GLY A 32 -2.96 0.61 6.58
CA GLY A 32 -2.42 0.96 7.90
C GLY A 32 -3.46 1.67 8.78
N LEU A 33 -4.19 2.63 8.23
CA LEU A 33 -5.28 3.32 8.93
C LEU A 33 -6.38 2.36 9.40
N LEU A 34 -6.75 1.37 8.56
CA LEU A 34 -7.74 0.36 8.91
C LEU A 34 -7.26 -0.53 10.07
N ILE A 35 -5.98 -0.93 10.06
CA ILE A 35 -5.40 -1.72 11.16
C ILE A 35 -5.41 -0.91 12.46
N LEU A 36 -5.06 0.38 12.40
CA LEU A 36 -5.13 1.27 13.57
C LEU A 36 -6.57 1.53 14.02
N ALA A 37 -7.54 1.51 13.10
CA ALA A 37 -8.95 1.69 13.39
C ALA A 37 -9.61 0.45 14.02
N GLN A 38 -9.15 -0.77 13.73
CA GLN A 38 -9.74 -2.00 14.28
C GLN A 38 -9.69 -2.09 15.82
N GLY A 39 -8.69 -1.51 16.47
CA GLY A 39 -8.57 -1.44 17.94
C GLY A 39 -9.08 -0.13 18.56
N SER A 40 -9.62 0.78 17.74
CA SER A 40 -10.03 2.12 18.14
C SER A 40 -11.51 2.15 18.52
N ALA A 41 -11.88 3.03 19.47
CA ALA A 41 -13.28 3.38 19.75
C ALA A 41 -14.05 3.89 18.52
N VAL A 42 -13.36 4.14 17.40
CA VAL A 42 -13.92 4.54 16.10
C VAL A 42 -14.44 3.35 15.28
N ALA A 43 -14.00 2.12 15.56
CA ALA A 43 -14.42 0.92 14.82
C ALA A 43 -15.96 0.76 14.70
N PRO A 44 -16.77 0.97 15.76
CA PRO A 44 -18.22 0.83 15.69
C PRO A 44 -18.87 1.83 14.73
N PHE A 45 -18.31 3.04 14.60
CA PHE A 45 -18.85 4.08 13.72
C PHE A 45 -18.61 3.76 12.24
N ILE A 46 -17.51 3.07 11.92
CA ILE A 46 -17.24 2.59 10.56
C ILE A 46 -18.27 1.52 10.19
N TYR A 47 -18.50 0.53 11.05
CA TYR A 47 -19.46 -0.54 10.78
C TYR A 47 -20.93 -0.10 10.75
N THR A 48 -21.28 1.08 11.26
CA THR A 48 -22.66 1.59 11.18
C THR A 48 -22.97 2.35 9.89
N VAL A 49 -21.96 2.80 9.15
CA VAL A 49 -22.12 3.60 7.91
C VAL A 49 -22.11 2.71 6.65
N PHE A 50 -21.58 1.49 6.76
CA PHE A 50 -21.56 0.47 5.70
C PHE A 50 -22.51 -0.68 6.04
#